data_AF-A0A819YX31-F1
#
_entry.id   AF-A0A819YX31-F1
#
_cell.length_a   1.000
_cell.length_b   1.000
_cell.length_c   1.000
_cell.angle_alpha   90.00
_cell.angle_beta   90.00
_cell.angle_gamma   90.00
#
_symmetry.space_group_name_H-M   'P 1'
#
loop_
_entity.id
_entity.type
_entity.pdbx_description
1 polymer ?
#
loop_
_entity_poly.entity_id
_entity_poly.type
_entity_poly.pdbx_seq_one_letter_code
_entity_poly.pdbx_strand_id
1 'polypeptide(L)'
;SNEKLKENPQPKCVYVTPKEELAEIVRQDWDRRFATIGRKVVMLTSETGTDLKLISKGHIIISTPEKWNILSRLWKQRKNFQNINLFIVDDLHVIGSDDRHVLEIICSRMLYMSSQIERNIRIVPMATSILNAKDIGQWLGYSTNATFNFRPSIRLVQLVLHIQGFNITHNASRLIAMAKPVYQAINRYSPNHPVIVFVPSHKLSRMTAIDILTFAAASEQKRDRFLHISTTEIEPFTDEREDQTLKETILRGVVYLHEGLNHKYRIIIEELYTGGALQVCIVSRSMLWTLNLFSYLVIIMDTQYYNGQDHTYDDYSISDILQIIGRANHPLKETDAKVVLMCLSSKKDFFLKFLYEPLPIESHLDHCLHDYFNAEIITKITENKQDAIDYLTWALIYRCMTQNLNYYYLQGVSSRYLSDHLSELVENTLNDLEQSKCITIENEMDTSPLNLGMIAAYYYINYRTIDNKSLTSKTKIKLATRLPNKLNNVKFNDPHVKANLLLQAHLSPIRLIQACVDVSRSNSWLLPGLAAIELAQMVTQVMWNKDPYLKQLPHFTSEIIQRCTENKIKTVFDLMEMQDKEHVELLQLNTSKLADVARFCN
;
A
#
# COMPACT_ATOMS: atom_id res chain seq x y z
N SER A 1 -16.73 26.27 21.20
CA SER A 1 -15.60 25.60 20.50
C SER A 1 -15.47 25.96 19.02
N ASN A 2 -16.46 26.61 18.37
CA ASN A 2 -16.40 26.98 16.94
C ASN A 2 -15.73 28.34 16.62
N GLU A 3 -15.49 29.21 17.61
CA GLU A 3 -14.96 30.56 17.35
C GLU A 3 -13.43 30.58 17.14
N LYS A 4 -12.67 29.71 17.83
CA LYS A 4 -11.20 29.60 17.64
C LYS A 4 -10.77 29.08 16.27
N LEU A 5 -11.69 28.51 15.49
CA LEU A 5 -11.42 28.03 14.12
C LEU A 5 -11.52 29.15 13.06
N LYS A 6 -11.97 30.36 13.43
CA LYS A 6 -12.11 31.50 12.53
C LYS A 6 -10.87 32.42 12.47
N GLU A 7 -9.96 32.33 13.43
CA GLU A 7 -8.83 33.27 13.56
C GLU A 7 -7.52 32.80 12.86
N ASN A 8 -7.47 31.58 12.33
CA ASN A 8 -6.27 31.07 11.66
C ASN A 8 -6.42 31.07 10.12
N PRO A 9 -5.37 31.40 9.35
CA PRO A 9 -5.30 31.00 7.94
C PRO A 9 -5.59 29.50 7.87
N GLN A 10 -6.65 29.13 7.14
CA GLN A 10 -7.37 27.85 7.19
C GLN A 10 -6.56 26.68 7.80
N PRO A 11 -6.88 26.25 9.04
CA PRO A 11 -6.10 25.23 9.73
C PRO A 11 -6.12 23.91 8.94
N LYS A 12 -4.94 23.27 8.84
CA LYS A 12 -4.77 22.02 8.07
C LYS A 12 -4.69 20.82 9.00
N CYS A 13 -5.44 19.79 8.64
CA CYS A 13 -5.39 18.47 9.24
C CYS A 13 -4.78 17.49 8.24
N VAL A 14 -3.83 16.68 8.70
CA VAL A 14 -3.25 15.58 7.93
C VAL A 14 -3.64 14.28 8.61
N TYR A 15 -4.14 13.34 7.83
CA TYR A 15 -4.48 11.99 8.25
C TYR A 15 -3.61 11.01 7.47
N VAL A 16 -2.88 10.18 8.20
CA VAL A 16 -2.02 9.14 7.62
C VAL A 16 -2.52 7.77 8.04
N THR A 17 -2.66 6.88 7.08
CA THR A 17 -2.99 5.46 7.30
C THR A 17 -2.01 4.59 6.53
N PRO A 18 -1.58 3.43 7.06
CA PRO A 18 -0.46 2.66 6.51
C PRO A 18 -0.76 1.95 5.19
N LYS A 19 -2.00 2.00 4.70
CA LYS A 19 -2.43 1.35 3.46
C LYS A 19 -3.23 2.31 2.58
N GLU A 20 -2.96 2.27 1.29
CA GLU A 20 -3.63 3.10 0.29
C GLU A 20 -5.14 2.82 0.25
N GLU A 21 -5.52 1.56 0.46
CA GLU A 21 -6.89 1.12 0.31
C GLU A 21 -7.75 1.56 1.50
N LEU A 22 -7.15 1.64 2.69
CA LEU A 22 -7.76 2.31 3.85
C LEU A 22 -7.91 3.82 3.61
N ALA A 23 -6.91 4.45 3.00
CA ALA A 23 -6.97 5.87 2.69
C ALA A 23 -8.16 6.21 1.77
N GLU A 24 -8.43 5.38 0.76
CA GLU A 24 -9.57 5.57 -0.13
C GLU A 24 -10.92 5.35 0.58
N ILE A 25 -11.03 4.34 1.45
CA ILE A 25 -12.25 4.12 2.27
C ILE A 25 -12.53 5.34 3.14
N VAL A 26 -11.50 5.84 3.84
CA VAL A 26 -11.62 7.02 4.70
C VAL A 26 -11.95 8.25 3.87
N ARG A 27 -11.34 8.42 2.70
CA ARG A 27 -11.62 9.54 1.79
C ARG A 27 -13.09 9.54 1.38
N GLN A 28 -13.65 8.42 0.97
CA GLN A 28 -15.05 8.35 0.55
C GLN A 28 -16.03 8.70 1.69
N ASP A 29 -15.78 8.22 2.91
CA ASP A 29 -16.59 8.54 4.08
C ASP A 29 -16.44 10.02 4.49
N TRP A 30 -15.21 10.51 4.57
CA TRP A 30 -14.91 11.87 5.03
C TRP A 30 -15.32 12.93 4.03
N ASP A 31 -15.23 12.67 2.72
CA ASP A 31 -15.71 13.60 1.70
C ASP A 31 -17.21 13.87 1.88
N ARG A 32 -18.01 12.82 2.16
CA ARG A 32 -19.45 12.97 2.46
C ARG A 32 -19.69 13.70 3.78
N ARG A 33 -18.98 13.33 4.86
CA ARG A 33 -19.19 13.92 6.19
C ARG A 33 -18.75 15.38 6.25
N PHE A 34 -17.56 15.70 5.75
CA PHE A 34 -16.97 17.03 5.86
C PHE A 34 -17.42 18.01 4.78
N ALA A 35 -17.98 17.53 3.67
CA ALA A 35 -18.68 18.41 2.71
C ALA A 35 -19.84 19.18 3.38
N THR A 36 -20.52 18.57 4.35
CA THR A 36 -21.64 19.22 5.08
C THR A 36 -21.22 20.47 5.86
N ILE A 37 -19.96 20.54 6.28
CA ILE A 37 -19.39 21.69 7.01
C ILE A 37 -18.53 22.59 6.12
N GLY A 38 -18.59 22.40 4.79
CA GLY A 38 -17.83 23.20 3.81
C GLY A 38 -16.32 23.00 3.86
N ARG A 39 -15.83 21.86 4.38
CA ARG A 39 -14.39 21.54 4.44
C ARG A 39 -14.02 20.59 3.33
N LYS A 40 -12.97 20.96 2.59
CA LYS A 40 -12.47 20.17 1.47
C LYS A 40 -11.53 19.06 1.94
N VAL A 41 -11.89 17.82 1.64
CA VAL A 41 -11.05 16.63 1.81
C VAL A 41 -10.27 16.39 0.51
N VAL A 42 -8.98 16.09 0.62
CA VAL A 42 -8.11 15.73 -0.51
C VAL A 42 -7.30 14.48 -0.15
N MET A 43 -7.05 13.62 -1.13
CA MET A 43 -6.18 12.47 -0.99
C MET A 43 -4.98 12.64 -1.92
N LEU A 44 -3.78 12.35 -1.42
CA LEU A 44 -2.56 12.48 -2.20
C LEU A 44 -2.44 11.37 -3.26
N THR A 45 -1.90 11.69 -4.43
CA THR A 45 -1.87 10.82 -5.62
C THR A 45 -0.49 10.30 -5.98
N SER A 46 0.53 10.55 -5.14
CA SER A 46 1.95 10.22 -5.37
C SER A 46 2.65 11.13 -6.40
N GLU A 47 2.00 12.14 -6.94
CA GLU A 47 2.62 13.08 -7.87
C GLU A 47 2.96 14.39 -7.17
N THR A 48 4.24 14.68 -6.94
CA THR A 48 4.70 15.83 -6.15
C THR A 48 4.07 17.16 -6.61
N GLY A 49 4.00 17.42 -7.92
CA GLY A 49 3.42 18.66 -8.44
C GLY A 49 1.92 18.80 -8.20
N THR A 50 1.18 17.70 -8.35
CA THR A 50 -0.27 17.65 -8.11
C THR A 50 -0.56 17.70 -6.60
N ASP A 51 0.18 16.94 -5.80
CA ASP A 51 0.05 16.87 -4.36
C ASP A 51 0.30 18.21 -3.67
N LEU A 52 1.28 19.00 -4.14
CA LEU A 52 1.49 20.36 -3.62
C LEU A 52 0.29 21.27 -3.87
N LYS A 53 -0.41 21.11 -5.01
CA LYS A 53 -1.66 21.83 -5.32
C LYS A 53 -2.84 21.31 -4.51
N LEU A 54 -2.88 20.01 -4.20
CA LEU A 54 -3.91 19.42 -3.35
C LEU A 54 -3.75 19.90 -1.91
N ILE A 55 -2.53 19.89 -1.36
CA ILE A 55 -2.24 20.36 -0.02
C ILE A 55 -2.61 21.83 0.14
N SER A 56 -2.34 22.69 -0.85
CA SER A 56 -2.69 24.11 -0.72
C SER A 56 -4.21 24.32 -0.64
N LYS A 57 -5.00 23.58 -1.45
CA LYS A 57 -6.46 23.67 -1.52
C LYS A 57 -7.21 22.90 -0.43
N GLY A 58 -6.61 21.85 0.12
CA GLY A 58 -7.22 20.93 1.08
C GLY A 58 -7.21 21.49 2.51
N HIS A 59 -8.29 21.20 3.23
CA HIS A 59 -8.35 21.40 4.69
C HIS A 59 -7.97 20.11 5.42
N ILE A 60 -8.44 18.98 4.91
CA ILE A 60 -8.15 17.64 5.43
C ILE A 60 -7.40 16.89 4.32
N ILE A 61 -6.18 16.46 4.62
CA ILE A 61 -5.28 15.81 3.69
C ILE A 61 -5.12 14.36 4.12
N ILE A 62 -5.53 13.43 3.27
CA ILE A 62 -5.41 11.99 3.48
C ILE A 62 -4.18 11.49 2.71
N SER A 63 -3.33 10.71 3.38
CA SER A 63 -2.08 10.21 2.80
C SER A 63 -1.71 8.82 3.31
N THR A 64 -0.86 8.13 2.55
CA THR A 64 -0.05 7.02 3.07
C THR A 64 1.29 7.53 3.60
N PRO A 65 2.04 6.71 4.37
CA PRO A 65 3.32 7.14 4.93
C PRO A 65 4.33 7.52 3.87
N GLU A 66 4.42 6.78 2.77
CA GLU A 66 5.39 6.99 1.69
C GLU A 66 5.13 8.30 0.94
N LYS A 67 3.86 8.54 0.58
CA LYS A 67 3.43 9.79 -0.07
C LYS A 67 3.74 11.00 0.82
N TRP A 68 3.46 10.88 2.13
CA TRP A 68 3.76 11.95 3.07
C TRP A 68 5.27 12.13 3.29
N ASN A 69 6.04 11.05 3.32
CA ASN A 69 7.49 11.07 3.51
C ASN A 69 8.17 11.88 2.39
N ILE A 70 7.81 11.61 1.13
CA ILE A 70 8.34 12.34 -0.04
C ILE A 70 8.09 13.84 0.09
N LEU A 71 6.88 14.22 0.52
CA LEU A 71 6.52 15.63 0.56
C LEU A 71 7.07 16.36 1.78
N SER A 72 7.16 15.67 2.92
CA SER A 72 7.64 16.24 4.16
C SER A 72 9.16 16.43 4.19
N ARG A 73 9.96 15.76 3.35
CA ARG A 73 11.42 15.98 3.28
C ARG A 73 11.81 17.47 3.13
N LEU A 74 11.15 18.19 2.22
CA LEU A 74 11.43 19.61 1.95
C LEU A 74 10.53 20.57 2.76
N TRP A 75 10.16 20.19 3.99
CA TRP A 75 9.23 20.97 4.82
C TRP A 75 9.75 22.38 5.15
N LYS A 76 11.07 22.59 5.33
CA LYS A 76 11.67 23.91 5.59
C LYS A 76 11.35 24.91 4.47
N GLN A 77 11.31 24.46 3.22
CA GLN A 77 11.05 25.29 2.04
C GLN A 77 9.54 25.50 1.78
N ARG A 78 8.69 24.65 2.37
CA ARG A 78 7.26 24.55 2.02
C ARG A 78 6.38 25.10 3.15
N LYS A 79 5.93 26.35 3.02
CA LYS A 79 5.05 27.04 4.00
C LYS A 79 3.78 26.26 4.38
N ASN A 80 3.21 25.50 3.45
CA ASN A 80 2.01 24.69 3.73
C ASN A 80 2.23 23.63 4.81
N PHE A 81 3.46 23.11 4.95
CA PHE A 81 3.81 22.13 5.97
C PHE A 81 3.98 22.77 7.35
N GLN A 82 4.36 24.04 7.40
CA GLN A 82 4.49 24.80 8.64
C GLN A 82 3.14 25.20 9.24
N ASN A 83 2.07 25.17 8.43
CA ASN A 83 0.71 25.52 8.82
C ASN A 83 -0.16 24.32 9.23
N ILE A 84 0.44 23.16 9.47
CA ILE A 84 -0.28 21.96 9.94
C ILE A 84 -0.62 22.14 11.41
N ASN A 85 -1.89 21.95 11.77
CA ASN A 85 -2.36 22.06 13.15
C ASN A 85 -2.56 20.70 13.81
N LEU A 86 -2.96 19.69 13.01
CA LEU A 86 -3.37 18.38 13.48
C LEU A 86 -2.77 17.31 12.55
N PHE A 87 -2.09 16.33 13.13
CA PHE A 87 -1.50 15.19 12.44
C PHE A 87 -2.02 13.90 13.07
N ILE A 88 -2.97 13.25 12.39
CA ILE A 88 -3.59 12.00 12.84
C ILE A 88 -2.85 10.85 12.17
N VAL A 89 -2.43 9.86 12.97
CA VAL A 89 -1.77 8.65 12.48
C VAL A 89 -2.63 7.47 12.88
N ASP A 90 -3.22 6.81 11.91
CA ASP A 90 -4.00 5.60 12.12
C ASP A 90 -3.11 4.35 12.05
N ASP A 91 -3.55 3.29 12.73
CA ASP A 91 -2.89 1.99 12.79
C ASP A 91 -1.37 2.07 13.09
N LEU A 92 -0.98 2.89 14.07
CA LEU A 92 0.43 3.12 14.45
C LEU A 92 1.17 1.80 14.79
N HIS A 93 0.45 0.80 15.27
CA HIS A 93 1.02 -0.51 15.59
C HIS A 93 1.67 -1.24 14.42
N VAL A 94 1.37 -0.84 13.19
CA VAL A 94 1.97 -1.45 12.00
C VAL A 94 3.46 -1.07 11.86
N ILE A 95 4.00 -0.12 12.65
CA ILE A 95 5.46 0.13 12.74
C ILE A 95 6.24 -1.16 13.03
N GLY A 96 5.69 -2.05 13.86
CA GLY A 96 6.34 -3.32 14.22
C GLY A 96 6.23 -4.41 13.15
N SER A 97 5.68 -4.12 11.97
CA SER A 97 5.62 -5.06 10.85
C SER A 97 6.75 -4.78 9.85
N ASP A 98 7.23 -5.84 9.20
CA ASP A 98 8.26 -5.74 8.16
C ASP A 98 7.88 -4.70 7.09
N ASP A 99 8.86 -3.93 6.64
CA ASP A 99 8.78 -2.88 5.63
C ASP A 99 8.02 -1.58 6.00
N ARG A 100 7.69 -1.34 7.28
CA ARG A 100 6.84 -0.19 7.68
C ARG A 100 7.50 0.83 8.59
N HIS A 101 8.82 0.90 8.54
CA HIS A 101 9.65 1.92 9.21
C HIS A 101 9.32 3.36 8.75
N VAL A 102 8.69 3.54 7.58
CA VAL A 102 8.33 4.87 7.05
C VAL A 102 7.36 5.62 7.98
N LEU A 103 6.47 4.89 8.67
CA LEU A 103 5.53 5.50 9.61
C LEU A 103 6.26 6.10 10.83
N GLU A 104 7.30 5.43 11.31
CA GLU A 104 8.18 5.96 12.34
C GLU A 104 8.93 7.22 11.86
N ILE A 105 9.50 7.18 10.65
CA ILE A 105 10.23 8.31 10.05
C ILE A 105 9.36 9.56 10.01
N ILE A 106 8.13 9.45 9.50
CA ILE A 106 7.26 10.62 9.38
C ILE A 106 6.79 11.14 10.73
N CYS A 107 6.51 10.26 11.71
CA CYS A 107 6.10 10.68 13.05
C CYS A 107 7.24 11.44 13.74
N SER A 108 8.46 10.89 13.67
CA SER A 108 9.67 11.51 14.22
C SER A 108 9.95 12.86 13.57
N ARG A 109 9.80 12.96 12.23
CA ARG A 109 9.94 14.23 11.52
C ARG A 109 8.87 15.25 11.93
N MET A 110 7.62 14.84 12.13
CA MET A 110 6.56 15.75 12.56
C MET A 110 6.81 16.30 13.98
N LEU A 111 7.36 15.49 14.88
CA LEU A 111 7.81 15.93 16.21
C LEU A 111 8.95 16.93 16.10
N TYR A 112 9.99 16.58 15.33
CA TYR A 112 11.14 17.45 15.09
C TYR A 112 10.69 18.79 14.49
N MET A 113 9.82 18.77 13.48
CA MET A 113 9.21 19.96 12.88
C MET A 113 8.45 20.80 13.91
N SER A 114 7.64 20.17 14.77
CA SER A 114 6.90 20.89 15.82
C SER A 114 7.83 21.60 16.80
N SER A 115 8.98 20.98 17.12
CA SER A 115 10.01 21.58 17.97
C SER A 115 10.70 22.77 17.29
N GLN A 116 11.00 22.66 15.98
CA GLN A 116 11.74 23.68 15.23
C GLN A 116 10.89 24.90 14.85
N ILE A 117 9.58 24.73 14.63
CA ILE A 117 8.68 25.82 14.23
C ILE A 117 8.19 26.61 15.46
N GLU A 118 8.51 26.15 16.68
CA GLU A 118 8.00 26.69 17.96
C GLU A 118 6.47 26.75 18.01
N ARG A 119 5.82 25.87 17.23
CA ARG A 119 4.37 25.74 17.14
C ARG A 119 3.99 24.31 17.45
N ASN A 120 3.02 24.16 18.35
CA ASN A 120 2.54 22.84 18.73
C ASN A 120 1.67 22.25 17.62
N ILE A 121 2.20 21.25 16.91
CA ILE A 121 1.44 20.41 15.99
C ILE A 121 0.83 19.30 16.85
N ARG A 122 -0.50 19.29 16.99
CA ARG A 122 -1.18 18.24 17.75
C ARG A 122 -1.08 16.94 16.96
N ILE A 123 -0.35 15.96 17.47
CA ILE A 123 -0.34 14.62 16.90
C ILE A 123 -1.48 13.81 17.56
N VAL A 124 -2.10 12.87 16.85
CA VAL A 124 -3.10 11.95 17.42
C VAL A 124 -2.83 10.56 16.86
N PRO A 125 -2.06 9.72 17.57
CA PRO A 125 -1.85 8.34 17.18
C PRO A 125 -3.06 7.49 17.56
N MET A 126 -3.47 6.60 16.66
CA MET A 126 -4.48 5.58 16.89
C MET A 126 -3.84 4.22 16.58
N ALA A 127 -4.15 3.22 17.40
CA ALA A 127 -3.62 1.88 17.23
C ALA A 127 -4.51 0.87 17.95
N THR A 128 -4.23 -0.42 17.68
CA THR A 128 -4.70 -1.53 18.52
C THR A 128 -4.07 -1.46 19.92
N SER A 129 -4.43 -2.39 20.78
CA SER A 129 -3.84 -2.57 22.11
C SER A 129 -2.35 -2.86 22.02
N ILE A 130 -1.52 -2.03 22.67
CA ILE A 130 -0.06 -2.11 22.62
C ILE A 130 0.51 -2.40 24.02
N LEU A 131 1.52 -3.24 24.12
CA LEU A 131 2.17 -3.58 25.39
C LEU A 131 3.02 -2.41 25.91
N ASN A 132 3.91 -1.89 25.07
CA ASN A 132 4.81 -0.76 25.34
C ASN A 132 4.21 0.61 24.97
N ALA A 133 2.89 0.78 25.18
CA ALA A 133 2.19 2.03 24.83
C ALA A 133 2.73 3.27 25.56
N LYS A 134 3.32 3.08 26.75
CA LYS A 134 3.95 4.17 27.51
C LYS A 134 5.17 4.72 26.79
N ASP A 135 6.00 3.85 26.22
CA ASP A 135 7.23 4.25 25.53
C ASP A 135 6.90 4.97 24.22
N ILE A 136 5.89 4.50 23.50
CA ILE A 136 5.33 5.17 22.31
C ILE A 136 4.71 6.52 22.69
N GLY A 137 3.97 6.58 23.81
CA GLY A 137 3.41 7.83 24.34
C GLY A 137 4.50 8.85 24.65
N GLN A 138 5.57 8.44 25.33
CA GLN A 138 6.72 9.28 25.65
C GLN A 138 7.50 9.71 24.40
N TRP A 139 7.70 8.81 23.44
CA TRP A 139 8.32 9.12 22.15
C TRP A 139 7.57 10.26 21.44
N LEU A 140 6.23 10.19 21.39
CA LEU A 140 5.39 11.22 20.79
C LEU A 140 5.17 12.47 21.67
N GLY A 141 5.81 12.55 22.84
CA GLY A 141 5.72 13.71 23.75
C GLY A 141 4.46 13.77 24.60
N TYR A 142 3.74 12.66 24.77
CA TYR A 142 2.55 12.59 25.62
C TYR A 142 2.87 12.20 27.06
N SER A 143 2.17 12.85 27.99
CA SER A 143 2.10 12.41 29.38
C SER A 143 1.26 11.14 29.51
N THR A 144 1.49 10.37 30.58
CA THR A 144 0.72 9.16 30.89
C THR A 144 -0.79 9.42 31.00
N ASN A 145 -1.19 10.63 31.38
CA ASN A 145 -2.61 11.02 31.49
C ASN A 145 -3.28 11.25 30.13
N ALA A 146 -2.49 11.49 29.08
CA ALA A 146 -2.96 11.66 27.71
C ALA A 146 -2.80 10.39 26.86
N THR A 147 -2.29 9.30 27.45
CA THR A 147 -2.10 8.00 26.78
C THR A 147 -3.20 7.02 27.20
N PHE A 148 -4.15 6.78 26.30
CA PHE A 148 -5.24 5.83 26.53
C PHE A 148 -4.90 4.49 25.87
N ASN A 149 -4.50 3.50 26.67
CA ASN A 149 -4.21 2.15 26.21
C ASN A 149 -5.20 1.14 26.83
N PHE A 150 -6.01 0.52 25.98
CA PHE A 150 -7.07 -0.40 26.39
C PHE A 150 -6.63 -1.84 26.14
N ARG A 151 -7.14 -2.78 26.96
CA ARG A 151 -6.92 -4.22 26.73
C ARG A 151 -7.77 -4.70 25.53
N PRO A 152 -7.34 -5.74 24.78
CA PRO A 152 -8.11 -6.28 23.65
C PRO A 152 -9.53 -6.72 23.99
N SER A 153 -9.79 -7.05 25.26
CA SER A 153 -11.12 -7.42 25.76
C SER A 153 -12.11 -6.24 25.85
N ILE A 154 -11.62 -5.00 25.84
CA ILE A 154 -12.44 -3.79 25.92
C ILE A 154 -12.91 -3.44 24.50
N ARG A 155 -13.92 -4.16 24.02
CA ARG A 155 -14.59 -3.92 22.73
C ARG A 155 -16.06 -3.60 22.96
N LEU A 156 -16.64 -2.80 22.07
CA LEU A 156 -18.08 -2.50 22.08
C LEU A 156 -18.92 -3.76 21.87
N VAL A 157 -18.49 -4.62 20.94
CA VAL A 157 -19.06 -5.95 20.69
C VAL A 157 -18.11 -6.99 21.27
N GLN A 158 -18.62 -7.88 22.12
CA GLN A 158 -17.80 -8.93 22.73
C GLN A 158 -17.33 -9.92 21.66
N LEU A 159 -16.04 -10.21 21.63
CA LEU A 159 -15.45 -11.13 20.66
C LEU A 159 -15.24 -12.51 21.28
N VAL A 160 -15.81 -13.56 20.68
CA VAL A 160 -15.55 -14.95 21.03
C VAL A 160 -14.59 -15.55 19.99
N LEU A 161 -13.36 -15.82 20.42
CA LEU A 161 -12.30 -16.34 19.56
C LEU A 161 -12.09 -17.85 19.77
N HIS A 162 -12.19 -18.63 18.69
CA HIS A 162 -11.92 -20.06 18.65
C HIS A 162 -10.71 -20.35 17.78
N ILE A 163 -9.64 -20.93 18.35
CA ILE A 163 -8.43 -21.30 17.60
C ILE A 163 -8.36 -22.81 17.42
N GLN A 164 -8.33 -23.25 16.17
CA GLN A 164 -8.28 -24.66 15.75
C GLN A 164 -6.92 -24.97 15.12
N GLY A 165 -6.15 -25.85 15.77
CA GLY A 165 -4.86 -26.33 15.27
C GLY A 165 -5.03 -27.57 14.40
N PHE A 166 -4.35 -27.59 13.25
CA PHE A 166 -4.29 -28.73 12.34
C PHE A 166 -2.88 -29.33 12.35
N ASN A 167 -2.77 -30.63 12.66
CA ASN A 167 -1.51 -31.39 12.68
C ASN A 167 -1.09 -31.87 11.29
N ILE A 168 -1.15 -31.02 10.26
CA ILE A 168 -0.75 -31.34 8.89
C ILE A 168 0.26 -30.30 8.42
N THR A 169 1.52 -30.71 8.28
CA THR A 169 2.62 -29.81 7.89
C THR A 169 2.53 -29.41 6.42
N HIS A 170 2.17 -30.35 5.53
CA HIS A 170 1.99 -30.08 4.11
C HIS A 170 0.80 -29.14 3.86
N ASN A 171 1.09 -27.93 3.37
CA ASN A 171 0.12 -26.84 3.23
C ASN A 171 -1.12 -27.22 2.40
N ALA A 172 -0.95 -27.81 1.22
CA ALA A 172 -2.08 -28.14 0.36
C ALA A 172 -3.02 -29.18 0.99
N SER A 173 -2.46 -30.21 1.66
CA SER A 173 -3.26 -31.21 2.38
C SER A 173 -3.97 -30.60 3.59
N ARG A 174 -3.32 -29.66 4.27
CA ARG A 174 -3.91 -28.93 5.40
C ARG A 174 -5.10 -28.09 4.96
N LEU A 175 -4.99 -27.35 3.85
CA LEU A 175 -6.07 -26.54 3.30
C LEU A 175 -7.29 -27.39 2.91
N ILE A 176 -7.07 -28.54 2.26
CA ILE A 176 -8.16 -29.48 1.93
C ILE A 176 -8.84 -29.99 3.20
N ALA A 177 -8.05 -30.33 4.24
CA ALA A 177 -8.59 -30.77 5.52
C ALA A 177 -9.37 -29.68 6.27
N MET A 178 -9.08 -28.40 6.03
CA MET A 178 -9.80 -27.26 6.62
C MET A 178 -11.15 -26.96 5.94
N ALA A 179 -11.37 -27.37 4.69
CA ALA A 179 -12.57 -27.02 3.92
C ALA A 179 -13.88 -27.47 4.60
N LYS A 180 -13.95 -28.71 5.09
CA LYS A 180 -15.12 -29.23 5.81
C LYS A 180 -15.33 -28.57 7.18
N PRO A 181 -14.29 -28.39 8.01
CA PRO A 181 -14.36 -27.56 9.23
C PRO A 181 -14.88 -26.14 9.01
N VAL A 182 -14.57 -25.49 7.89
CA VAL A 182 -15.11 -24.16 7.55
C VAL A 182 -16.64 -24.21 7.47
N TYR A 183 -17.18 -25.16 6.70
CA TYR A 183 -18.64 -25.35 6.61
C TYR A 183 -19.28 -25.70 7.96
N GLN A 184 -18.63 -26.56 8.75
CA GLN A 184 -19.10 -26.91 10.10
C GLN A 184 -19.10 -25.71 11.06
N ALA A 185 -18.10 -24.84 10.97
CA ALA A 185 -18.01 -23.61 11.75
C ALA A 185 -19.14 -22.64 11.39
N ILE A 186 -19.47 -22.50 10.09
CA ILE A 186 -20.63 -21.71 9.64
C ILE A 186 -21.91 -22.23 10.30
N ASN A 187 -22.18 -23.53 10.18
CA ASN A 187 -23.40 -24.12 10.74
C ASN A 187 -23.49 -24.05 12.26
N ARG A 188 -22.36 -24.19 12.96
CA ARG A 188 -22.30 -24.18 14.42
C ARG A 188 -22.42 -22.78 14.99
N TYR A 189 -21.70 -21.82 14.42
CA TYR A 189 -21.53 -20.50 15.02
C TYR A 189 -22.41 -19.44 14.39
N SER A 190 -22.74 -19.52 13.10
CA SER A 190 -23.47 -18.49 12.35
C SER A 190 -24.42 -19.10 11.32
N PRO A 191 -25.47 -19.83 11.73
CA PRO A 191 -26.37 -20.50 10.81
C PRO A 191 -27.18 -19.51 9.94
N ASN A 192 -27.57 -18.34 10.47
CA ASN A 192 -28.41 -17.36 9.75
C ASN A 192 -27.80 -15.94 9.71
N HIS A 193 -26.62 -15.75 10.31
CA HIS A 193 -25.95 -14.45 10.34
C HIS A 193 -24.87 -14.40 9.25
N PRO A 194 -24.47 -13.19 8.80
CA PRO A 194 -23.43 -13.02 7.79
C PRO A 194 -22.10 -13.63 8.24
N VAL A 195 -21.38 -14.20 7.27
CA VAL A 195 -20.05 -14.81 7.46
C VAL A 195 -19.04 -14.25 6.46
N ILE A 196 -17.82 -13.96 6.92
CA ILE A 196 -16.65 -13.73 6.06
C ILE A 196 -15.64 -14.86 6.27
N VAL A 197 -15.13 -15.45 5.18
CA VAL A 197 -14.06 -16.45 5.21
C VAL A 197 -12.82 -15.91 4.50
N PHE A 198 -11.75 -15.68 5.24
CA PHE A 198 -10.46 -15.28 4.67
C PHE A 198 -9.65 -16.50 4.22
N VAL A 199 -9.09 -16.43 3.01
CA VAL A 199 -8.29 -17.51 2.41
C VAL A 199 -6.95 -17.00 1.87
N PRO A 200 -5.92 -17.85 1.75
CA PRO A 200 -4.57 -17.40 1.38
C PRO A 200 -4.35 -16.97 -0.06
N SER A 201 -5.22 -17.35 -0.98
CA SER A 201 -5.04 -17.01 -2.39
C SER A 201 -6.37 -16.85 -3.13
N HIS A 202 -6.29 -16.12 -4.25
CA HIS A 202 -7.38 -16.00 -5.22
C HIS A 202 -7.92 -17.36 -5.69
N LYS A 203 -7.03 -18.31 -6.03
CA LYS A 203 -7.48 -19.64 -6.48
C LYS A 203 -8.29 -20.35 -5.39
N LEU A 204 -7.87 -20.22 -4.13
CA LEU A 204 -8.55 -20.83 -3.01
C LEU A 204 -9.92 -20.19 -2.75
N SER A 205 -10.11 -18.88 -2.99
CA SER A 205 -11.41 -18.25 -2.75
C SER A 205 -12.52 -18.88 -3.59
N ARG A 206 -12.22 -19.18 -4.86
CA ARG A 206 -13.15 -19.89 -5.75
C ARG A 206 -13.34 -21.34 -5.34
N MET A 207 -12.25 -22.06 -5.02
CA MET A 207 -12.34 -23.48 -4.61
C MET A 207 -13.16 -23.65 -3.32
N THR A 208 -12.89 -22.84 -2.30
CA THR A 208 -13.63 -22.86 -1.03
C THR A 208 -15.10 -22.51 -1.21
N ALA A 209 -15.45 -21.63 -2.16
CA ALA A 209 -16.85 -21.33 -2.47
C ALA A 209 -17.59 -22.55 -3.00
N ILE A 210 -16.96 -23.26 -3.95
CA ILE A 210 -17.50 -24.50 -4.52
C ILE A 210 -17.61 -25.59 -3.45
N ASP A 211 -16.59 -25.74 -2.59
CA ASP A 211 -16.59 -26.72 -1.51
C ASP A 211 -17.74 -26.47 -0.52
N ILE A 212 -17.93 -25.22 -0.07
CA ILE A 212 -19.03 -24.84 0.84
C ILE A 212 -20.39 -25.18 0.23
N LEU A 213 -20.60 -24.86 -1.04
CA LEU A 213 -21.85 -25.18 -1.75
C LEU A 213 -22.04 -26.69 -1.93
N THR A 214 -20.96 -27.42 -2.19
CA THR A 214 -20.98 -28.88 -2.33
C THR A 214 -21.33 -29.55 -0.99
N PHE A 215 -20.76 -29.08 0.12
CA PHE A 215 -21.11 -29.58 1.45
C PHE A 215 -22.54 -29.21 1.86
N ALA A 216 -23.02 -28.02 1.49
CA ALA A 216 -24.41 -27.62 1.68
C ALA A 216 -25.37 -28.56 0.96
N ALA A 217 -25.11 -28.84 -0.33
CA ALA A 217 -25.90 -29.76 -1.13
C ALA A 217 -25.90 -31.21 -0.60
N ALA A 218 -24.81 -31.65 0.00
CA ALA A 218 -24.69 -32.99 0.60
C ALA A 218 -25.43 -33.13 1.96
N SER A 219 -25.74 -32.03 2.64
CA SER A 219 -26.27 -32.04 4.02
C SER A 219 -27.80 -32.08 4.14
N GLU A 220 -28.51 -32.44 3.07
CA GLU A 220 -29.99 -32.48 2.96
C GLU A 220 -30.71 -31.14 3.24
N GLN A 221 -29.97 -30.06 3.49
CA GLN A 221 -30.51 -28.71 3.61
C GLN A 221 -30.86 -28.12 2.24
N LYS A 222 -31.67 -27.04 2.22
CA LYS A 222 -31.97 -26.30 0.99
C LYS A 222 -30.66 -25.90 0.30
N ARG A 223 -30.56 -26.18 -1.00
CA ARG A 223 -29.37 -25.87 -1.82
C ARG A 223 -28.97 -24.39 -1.76
N ASP A 224 -29.97 -23.51 -1.62
CA ASP A 224 -29.78 -22.05 -1.62
C ASP A 224 -29.93 -21.45 -0.22
N ARG A 225 -29.58 -22.20 0.83
CA ARG A 225 -29.73 -21.76 2.24
C ARG A 225 -29.03 -20.43 2.57
N PHE A 226 -27.97 -20.10 1.85
CA PHE A 226 -27.17 -18.89 2.08
C PHE A 226 -27.72 -17.69 1.30
N LEU A 227 -28.74 -17.88 0.45
CA LEU A 227 -29.43 -16.82 -0.26
C LEU A 227 -30.68 -16.43 0.52
N HIS A 228 -30.80 -15.16 0.87
CA HIS A 228 -31.93 -14.65 1.65
C HIS A 228 -32.93 -13.84 0.80
N ILE A 229 -32.75 -13.83 -0.52
CA ILE A 229 -33.66 -13.21 -1.51
C ILE A 229 -34.07 -14.24 -2.57
N SER A 230 -35.05 -13.90 -3.41
CA SER A 230 -35.44 -14.78 -4.52
C SER A 230 -34.37 -14.78 -5.62
N THR A 231 -34.22 -15.90 -6.33
CA THR A 231 -33.25 -16.01 -7.44
C THR A 231 -33.56 -15.02 -8.56
N THR A 232 -34.83 -14.74 -8.81
CA THR A 232 -35.29 -13.75 -9.80
C THR A 232 -34.90 -12.32 -9.45
N GLU A 233 -34.75 -11.99 -8.16
CA GLU A 233 -34.33 -10.65 -7.73
C GLU A 233 -32.82 -10.45 -7.82
N ILE A 234 -32.02 -11.51 -7.69
CA ILE A 234 -30.55 -11.40 -7.74
C ILE A 234 -29.98 -11.47 -9.16
N GLU A 235 -30.66 -12.17 -10.07
CA GLU A 235 -30.24 -12.33 -11.48
C GLU A 235 -29.84 -11.01 -12.18
N PRO A 236 -30.60 -9.89 -12.05
CA PRO A 236 -30.24 -8.61 -12.67
C PRO A 236 -28.91 -8.03 -12.19
N PHE A 237 -28.47 -8.40 -10.99
CA PHE A 237 -27.21 -7.94 -10.40
C PHE A 237 -26.01 -8.81 -10.80
N THR A 238 -26.22 -9.89 -11.55
CA THR A 238 -25.13 -10.73 -12.07
C THR A 238 -24.65 -10.21 -13.42
N ASP A 239 -23.36 -9.89 -13.53
CA ASP A 239 -22.76 -9.45 -14.80
C ASP A 239 -22.37 -10.67 -15.64
N GLU A 240 -22.89 -10.78 -16.87
CA GLU A 240 -22.55 -11.87 -17.80
C GLU A 240 -21.11 -11.83 -18.29
N ARG A 241 -20.41 -10.70 -18.09
CA ARG A 241 -19.00 -10.53 -18.50
C ARG A 241 -18.00 -11.10 -17.50
N GLU A 242 -18.45 -11.44 -16.30
CA GLU A 242 -17.60 -11.94 -15.21
C GLU A 242 -17.53 -13.48 -15.23
N ASP A 243 -16.74 -14.06 -14.30
CA ASP A 243 -16.57 -15.52 -14.19
C ASP A 243 -17.93 -16.23 -14.01
N GLN A 244 -18.24 -17.16 -14.93
CA GLN A 244 -19.45 -17.99 -14.88
C GLN A 244 -19.59 -18.71 -13.52
N THR A 245 -18.47 -19.12 -12.94
CA THR A 245 -18.44 -19.76 -11.62
C THR A 245 -18.95 -18.81 -10.54
N LEU A 246 -18.58 -17.53 -10.61
CA LEU A 246 -18.99 -16.53 -9.63
C LEU A 246 -20.49 -16.31 -9.67
N LYS A 247 -21.07 -16.22 -10.88
CA LYS A 247 -22.52 -16.13 -11.09
C LYS A 247 -23.25 -17.31 -10.44
N GLU A 248 -22.78 -18.54 -10.66
CA GLU A 248 -23.37 -19.73 -10.05
C GLU A 248 -23.28 -19.73 -8.52
N THR A 249 -22.18 -19.25 -7.95
CA THR A 249 -22.04 -19.16 -6.49
C THR A 249 -22.97 -18.10 -5.88
N ILE A 250 -23.08 -16.93 -6.51
CA ILE A 250 -23.92 -15.81 -6.05
C ILE A 250 -25.39 -16.21 -6.03
N LEU A 251 -25.86 -16.93 -7.06
CA LEU A 251 -27.22 -17.46 -7.14
C LEU A 251 -27.57 -18.43 -5.99
N ARG A 252 -26.58 -18.93 -5.26
CA ARG A 252 -26.75 -19.80 -4.08
C ARG A 252 -26.40 -19.10 -2.76
N GLY A 253 -26.12 -17.79 -2.81
CA GLY A 253 -25.86 -16.96 -1.63
C GLY A 253 -24.43 -16.98 -1.11
N VAL A 254 -23.48 -17.50 -1.88
CA VAL A 254 -22.04 -17.49 -1.57
C VAL A 254 -21.32 -16.65 -2.60
N VAL A 255 -20.50 -15.70 -2.15
CA VAL A 255 -19.69 -14.88 -3.06
C VAL A 255 -18.23 -14.95 -2.68
N TYR A 256 -17.34 -14.82 -3.66
CA TYR A 256 -15.90 -14.72 -3.41
C TYR A 256 -15.32 -13.43 -3.99
N LEU A 257 -14.51 -12.73 -3.21
CA LEU A 257 -13.85 -11.49 -3.55
C LEU A 257 -12.34 -11.71 -3.69
N HIS A 258 -11.79 -11.27 -4.82
CA HIS A 258 -10.35 -11.22 -5.09
C HIS A 258 -9.97 -9.96 -5.88
N GLU A 259 -8.67 -9.66 -5.93
CA GLU A 259 -8.08 -8.49 -6.58
C GLU A 259 -8.34 -8.38 -8.09
N GLY A 260 -8.79 -9.46 -8.72
CA GLY A 260 -9.05 -9.53 -10.15
C GLY A 260 -10.48 -9.20 -10.55
N LEU A 261 -11.39 -8.96 -9.59
CA LEU A 261 -12.76 -8.57 -9.89
C LEU A 261 -12.84 -7.11 -10.32
N ASN A 262 -13.78 -6.81 -11.23
CA ASN A 262 -14.07 -5.44 -11.60
C ASN A 262 -14.54 -4.63 -10.39
N HIS A 263 -13.94 -3.45 -10.19
CA HIS A 263 -14.26 -2.55 -9.08
C HIS A 263 -15.75 -2.17 -9.01
N LYS A 264 -16.41 -1.94 -10.15
CA LYS A 264 -17.85 -1.60 -10.16
C LYS A 264 -18.69 -2.78 -9.68
N TYR A 265 -18.36 -3.98 -10.15
CA TYR A 265 -19.07 -5.20 -9.80
C TYR A 265 -18.86 -5.57 -8.33
N ARG A 266 -17.64 -5.37 -7.82
CA ARG A 266 -17.30 -5.53 -6.42
C ARG A 266 -18.19 -4.68 -5.50
N ILE A 267 -18.40 -3.39 -5.81
CA ILE A 267 -19.26 -2.52 -4.99
C ILE A 267 -20.69 -3.09 -4.91
N ILE A 268 -21.24 -3.53 -6.04
CA ILE A 268 -22.59 -4.12 -6.09
C ILE A 268 -22.67 -5.36 -5.18
N ILE A 269 -21.66 -6.24 -5.24
CA ILE A 269 -21.59 -7.43 -4.38
C ILE A 269 -21.49 -7.04 -2.89
N GLU A 270 -20.66 -6.05 -2.56
CA GLU A 270 -20.50 -5.56 -1.19
C GLU A 270 -21.81 -4.99 -0.64
N GLU A 271 -22.59 -4.28 -1.48
CA GLU A 271 -23.92 -3.79 -1.14
C GLU A 271 -24.93 -4.94 -0.95
N LEU A 272 -24.94 -5.95 -1.82
CA LEU A 272 -25.79 -7.14 -1.68
C LEU A 272 -25.50 -7.90 -0.38
N TYR A 273 -24.23 -8.05 -0.03
CA TYR A 273 -23.81 -8.67 1.23
C TYR A 273 -24.25 -7.84 2.44
N THR A 274 -24.01 -6.52 2.41
CA THR A 274 -24.37 -5.60 3.49
C THR A 274 -25.89 -5.50 3.68
N GLY A 275 -26.64 -5.58 2.57
CA GLY A 275 -28.10 -5.67 2.54
C GLY A 275 -28.66 -7.00 3.05
N GLY A 276 -27.79 -8.00 3.29
CA GLY A 276 -28.17 -9.30 3.82
C GLY A 276 -28.74 -10.26 2.77
N ALA A 277 -28.64 -9.96 1.48
CA ALA A 277 -29.06 -10.87 0.42
C ALA A 277 -28.14 -12.11 0.33
N LEU A 278 -26.83 -11.88 0.53
CA LEU A 278 -25.78 -12.89 0.51
C LEU A 278 -25.30 -13.14 1.94
N GLN A 279 -25.29 -14.40 2.37
CA GLN A 279 -24.85 -14.74 3.74
C GLN A 279 -23.33 -14.93 3.84
N VAL A 280 -22.68 -15.55 2.85
CA VAL A 280 -21.27 -15.95 2.94
C VAL A 280 -20.41 -15.22 1.92
N CYS A 281 -19.38 -14.53 2.40
CA CYS A 281 -18.39 -13.85 1.56
C CYS A 281 -17.00 -14.44 1.81
N ILE A 282 -16.34 -14.95 0.77
CA ILE A 282 -15.00 -15.51 0.85
C ILE A 282 -14.02 -14.49 0.29
N VAL A 283 -13.01 -14.11 1.04
CA VAL A 283 -12.13 -12.99 0.69
C VAL A 283 -10.69 -13.49 0.62
N SER A 284 -10.03 -13.23 -0.51
CA SER A 284 -8.59 -13.46 -0.64
C SER A 284 -7.80 -12.55 0.29
N ARG A 285 -6.71 -13.04 0.88
CA ARG A 285 -5.80 -12.28 1.75
C ARG A 285 -5.40 -10.93 1.19
N SER A 286 -5.14 -10.86 -0.12
CA SER A 286 -4.78 -9.64 -0.85
C SER A 286 -5.77 -8.48 -0.64
N MET A 287 -7.04 -8.77 -0.35
CA MET A 287 -8.10 -7.76 -0.21
C MET A 287 -8.38 -7.32 1.23
N LEU A 288 -7.67 -7.87 2.21
CA LEU A 288 -7.88 -7.65 3.65
C LEU A 288 -7.97 -6.18 4.07
N TRP A 289 -7.08 -5.36 3.51
CA TRP A 289 -7.03 -3.92 3.79
C TRP A 289 -8.03 -3.12 2.95
N THR A 290 -8.51 -3.68 1.83
CA THR A 290 -9.47 -3.02 0.94
C THR A 290 -10.93 -3.25 1.36
N LEU A 291 -11.18 -4.24 2.22
CA LEU A 291 -12.52 -4.69 2.53
C LEU A 291 -13.20 -3.70 3.48
N ASN A 292 -14.38 -3.21 3.12
CA ASN A 292 -15.23 -2.40 4.00
C ASN A 292 -16.48 -3.15 4.46
N LEU A 293 -16.36 -4.48 4.59
CA LEU A 293 -17.43 -5.35 5.06
C LEU A 293 -17.20 -5.79 6.49
N PHE A 294 -18.30 -5.89 7.23
CA PHE A 294 -18.34 -6.42 8.58
C PHE A 294 -19.28 -7.62 8.64
N SER A 295 -19.00 -8.52 9.57
CA SER A 295 -19.69 -9.80 9.67
C SER A 295 -19.90 -10.21 11.12
N TYR A 296 -20.84 -11.14 11.34
CA TYR A 296 -21.05 -11.74 12.65
C TYR A 296 -19.99 -12.80 12.94
N LEU A 297 -19.71 -13.67 11.96
CA LEU A 297 -18.68 -14.69 12.03
C LEU A 297 -17.57 -14.40 11.02
N VAL A 298 -16.33 -14.38 11.49
CA VAL A 298 -15.15 -14.36 10.62
C VAL A 298 -14.35 -15.64 10.78
N ILE A 299 -14.04 -16.29 9.67
CA ILE A 299 -13.24 -17.51 9.63
C ILE A 299 -11.91 -17.18 8.93
N ILE A 300 -10.80 -17.57 9.53
CA ILE A 300 -9.46 -17.48 8.93
C ILE A 300 -9.04 -18.90 8.55
N MET A 301 -9.02 -19.20 7.26
CA MET A 301 -8.67 -20.51 6.72
C MET A 301 -7.17 -20.55 6.39
N ASP A 302 -6.38 -21.08 7.33
CA ASP A 302 -4.92 -21.06 7.34
C ASP A 302 -4.33 -19.65 7.51
N THR A 303 -3.14 -19.58 8.09
CA THR A 303 -2.45 -18.31 8.41
C THR A 303 -1.11 -18.19 7.69
N GLN A 304 -0.96 -18.91 6.59
CA GLN A 304 0.25 -18.97 5.78
C GLN A 304 -0.08 -18.71 4.32
N TYR A 305 0.85 -18.12 3.60
CA TYR A 305 0.77 -17.93 2.15
C TYR A 305 2.10 -18.28 1.50
N TYR A 306 2.07 -18.63 0.23
CA TYR A 306 3.27 -18.98 -0.50
C TYR A 306 3.99 -17.72 -1.00
N ASN A 307 5.22 -17.54 -0.57
CA ASN A 307 6.12 -16.52 -1.11
C ASN A 307 6.90 -17.14 -2.28
N GLY A 308 6.60 -16.65 -3.49
CA GLY A 308 7.21 -17.14 -4.72
C GLY A 308 8.66 -16.71 -4.94
N GLN A 309 9.17 -15.73 -4.17
CA GLN A 309 10.56 -15.27 -4.26
C GLN A 309 11.49 -16.25 -3.54
N ASP A 310 11.17 -16.55 -2.28
CA ASP A 310 11.99 -17.41 -1.42
C ASP A 310 11.57 -18.89 -1.50
N HIS A 311 10.47 -19.18 -2.21
CA HIS A 311 9.84 -20.50 -2.28
C HIS A 311 9.41 -21.07 -0.92
N THR A 312 9.13 -20.19 0.03
CA THR A 312 8.71 -20.51 1.39
C THR A 312 7.22 -20.27 1.60
N TYR A 313 6.70 -20.82 2.70
CA TYR A 313 5.41 -20.38 3.23
C TYR A 313 5.66 -19.41 4.36
N ASP A 314 5.24 -18.17 4.15
CA ASP A 314 5.39 -17.11 5.13
C ASP A 314 4.10 -17.00 5.93
N ASP A 315 4.25 -16.69 7.22
CA ASP A 315 3.12 -16.49 8.11
C ASP A 315 2.48 -15.12 7.88
N TYR A 316 1.19 -15.00 8.19
CA TYR A 316 0.53 -13.69 8.18
C TYR A 316 1.10 -12.84 9.32
N SER A 317 1.29 -11.55 9.06
CA SER A 317 1.62 -10.61 10.12
C SER A 317 0.49 -10.57 11.16
N ILE A 318 0.83 -10.34 12.42
CA ILE A 318 -0.20 -10.27 13.46
C ILE A 318 -1.14 -9.08 13.23
N SER A 319 -0.64 -7.99 12.65
CA SER A 319 -1.43 -6.83 12.21
C SER A 319 -2.49 -7.23 11.18
N ASP A 320 -2.15 -8.06 10.19
CA ASP A 320 -3.12 -8.58 9.22
C ASP A 320 -4.20 -9.42 9.93
N ILE A 321 -3.79 -10.30 10.86
CA ILE A 321 -4.73 -11.15 11.61
C ILE A 321 -5.68 -10.32 12.48
N LEU A 322 -5.17 -9.29 13.18
CA LEU A 322 -6.00 -8.37 13.96
C LEU A 322 -6.98 -7.60 13.07
N GLN A 323 -6.55 -7.19 11.87
CA GLN A 323 -7.43 -6.52 10.92
C GLN A 323 -8.55 -7.44 10.42
N ILE A 324 -8.27 -8.73 10.20
CA ILE A 324 -9.30 -9.73 9.89
C ILE A 324 -10.28 -9.88 11.06
N ILE A 325 -9.76 -10.03 12.27
CA ILE A 325 -10.56 -10.13 13.50
C ILE A 325 -11.41 -8.87 13.72
N GLY A 326 -10.92 -7.71 13.29
CA GLY A 326 -11.65 -6.44 13.32
C GLY A 326 -12.92 -6.44 12.46
N ARG A 327 -13.01 -7.32 11.45
CA ARG A 327 -14.22 -7.47 10.61
C ARG A 327 -15.35 -8.20 11.32
N ALA A 328 -15.05 -8.95 12.38
CA ALA A 328 -16.05 -9.52 13.27
C ALA A 328 -16.54 -8.43 14.24
N ASN A 329 -17.33 -7.49 13.70
CA ASN A 329 -17.81 -6.34 14.46
C ASN A 329 -19.07 -5.75 13.81
N HIS A 330 -20.22 -5.87 14.46
CA HIS A 330 -21.45 -5.21 13.99
C HIS A 330 -22.19 -4.50 15.14
N PRO A 331 -21.69 -3.34 15.61
CA PRO A 331 -22.13 -2.71 16.87
C PRO A 331 -23.63 -2.42 16.99
N LEU A 332 -24.30 -2.12 15.87
CA LEU A 332 -25.71 -1.74 15.87
C LEU A 332 -26.69 -2.93 15.75
N LYS A 333 -26.21 -4.14 15.44
CA LYS A 333 -27.08 -5.31 15.20
C LYS A 333 -26.81 -6.48 16.14
N GLU A 334 -25.57 -6.64 16.59
CA GLU A 334 -25.13 -7.86 17.27
C GLU A 334 -24.58 -7.54 18.68
N THR A 335 -24.81 -8.46 19.62
CA THR A 335 -24.29 -8.34 21.00
C THR A 335 -22.90 -8.96 21.16
N ASP A 336 -22.65 -10.04 20.41
CA ASP A 336 -21.37 -10.72 20.29
C ASP A 336 -20.93 -10.83 18.83
N ALA A 337 -19.67 -11.19 18.62
CA ALA A 337 -19.13 -11.55 17.31
C ALA A 337 -18.18 -12.72 17.49
N LYS A 338 -18.13 -13.60 16.50
CA LYS A 338 -17.38 -14.86 16.58
C LYS A 338 -16.24 -14.88 15.58
N VAL A 339 -15.12 -15.44 15.98
CA VAL A 339 -13.99 -15.69 15.09
C VAL A 339 -13.53 -17.13 15.22
N VAL A 340 -13.31 -17.79 14.09
CA VAL A 340 -12.66 -19.10 14.03
C VAL A 340 -11.35 -18.98 13.26
N LEU A 341 -10.23 -19.10 13.97
CA LEU A 341 -8.89 -19.10 13.39
C LEU A 341 -8.42 -20.54 13.22
N MET A 342 -8.24 -20.98 11.97
CA MET A 342 -7.67 -22.28 11.64
C MET A 342 -6.20 -22.10 11.25
N CYS A 343 -5.29 -22.78 11.95
CA CYS A 343 -3.85 -22.66 11.69
C CYS A 343 -3.14 -24.01 11.84
N LEU A 344 -1.86 -24.04 11.47
CA LEU A 344 -0.97 -25.14 11.85
C LEU A 344 -0.87 -25.22 13.38
N SER A 345 -0.91 -26.43 13.96
CA SER A 345 -0.94 -26.59 15.41
C SER A 345 0.27 -25.99 16.14
N SER A 346 1.45 -25.96 15.51
CA SER A 346 2.64 -25.33 16.08
C SER A 346 2.51 -23.81 16.25
N LYS A 347 1.56 -23.16 15.56
CA LYS A 347 1.29 -21.73 15.64
C LYS A 347 0.12 -21.38 16.58
N LYS A 348 -0.56 -22.39 17.14
CA LYS A 348 -1.74 -22.18 17.99
C LYS A 348 -1.39 -21.34 19.22
N ASP A 349 -0.33 -21.70 19.93
CA ASP A 349 0.07 -21.02 21.18
C ASP A 349 0.56 -19.59 20.91
N PHE A 350 1.21 -19.38 19.76
CA PHE A 350 1.57 -18.05 19.28
C PHE A 350 0.34 -17.14 19.16
N PHE A 351 -0.71 -17.59 18.45
CA PHE A 351 -1.94 -16.81 18.31
C PHE A 351 -2.70 -16.66 19.62
N LEU A 352 -2.72 -17.68 20.49
CA LEU A 352 -3.31 -17.55 21.82
C LEU A 352 -2.62 -16.44 22.63
N LYS A 353 -1.31 -16.32 22.55
CA LYS A 353 -0.59 -15.26 23.26
C LYS A 353 -0.94 -13.87 22.70
N PHE A 354 -0.70 -13.64 21.41
CA PHE A 354 -0.75 -12.30 20.83
C PHE A 354 -2.16 -11.78 20.47
N LEU A 355 -3.20 -12.62 20.52
CA LEU A 355 -4.59 -12.17 20.31
C LEU A 355 -5.31 -11.82 21.62
N TYR A 356 -4.87 -12.37 22.76
CA TYR A 356 -5.41 -12.04 24.08
C TYR A 356 -4.55 -11.00 24.82
N GLU A 357 -3.25 -10.95 24.56
CA GLU A 357 -2.33 -9.96 25.11
C GLU A 357 -2.12 -8.79 24.12
N PRO A 358 -1.89 -7.56 24.62
CA PRO A 358 -1.47 -6.43 23.78
C PRO A 358 -0.17 -6.72 23.00
N LEU A 359 -0.02 -6.11 21.83
CA LEU A 359 1.15 -6.33 20.97
C LEU A 359 2.38 -5.55 21.46
N PRO A 360 3.56 -6.18 21.59
CA PRO A 360 4.81 -5.44 21.66
C PRO A 360 5.14 -4.86 20.29
N ILE A 361 5.49 -3.57 20.24
CA ILE A 361 5.95 -2.92 19.01
C ILE A 361 7.43 -2.62 19.16
N GLU A 362 8.22 -3.09 18.20
CA GLU A 362 9.63 -2.72 18.08
C GLU A 362 9.84 -1.94 16.78
N SER A 363 10.88 -1.10 16.76
CA SER A 363 11.33 -0.42 15.55
C SER A 363 12.21 -1.35 14.70
N HIS A 364 12.06 -1.24 13.38
CA HIS A 364 12.91 -1.87 12.36
C HIS A 364 13.63 -0.81 11.51
N LEU A 365 13.84 0.40 12.06
CA LEU A 365 14.43 1.51 11.33
C LEU A 365 15.92 1.27 11.02
N ASP A 366 16.62 0.48 11.83
CA ASP A 366 18.01 0.05 11.65
C ASP A 366 18.26 -0.61 10.29
N HIS A 367 17.29 -1.33 9.76
CA HIS A 367 17.39 -1.96 8.44
C HIS A 367 17.25 -0.98 7.26
N CYS A 368 16.81 0.26 7.48
CA CYS A 368 16.56 1.26 6.43
C CYS A 368 17.17 2.64 6.74
N LEU A 369 18.25 2.68 7.53
CA LEU A 369 18.89 3.95 7.90
C LEU A 369 19.52 4.69 6.74
N HIS A 370 20.00 3.99 5.71
CA HIS A 370 20.68 4.61 4.56
C HIS A 370 19.78 5.62 3.84
N ASP A 371 18.54 5.22 3.50
CA ASP A 371 17.59 6.11 2.80
C ASP A 371 17.03 7.20 3.73
N TYR A 372 16.97 6.92 5.03
CA TYR A 372 16.63 7.90 6.07
C TYR A 372 17.67 9.01 6.14
N PHE A 373 18.93 8.69 6.44
CA PHE A 373 20.00 9.69 6.57
C PHE A 373 20.30 10.41 5.25
N ASN A 374 20.34 9.70 4.12
CA ASN A 374 20.59 10.34 2.82
C ASN A 374 19.59 11.48 2.58
N ALA A 375 18.30 11.27 2.84
CA ALA A 375 17.28 12.29 2.66
C ALA A 375 17.45 13.51 3.59
N GLU A 376 17.90 13.28 4.82
CA GLU A 376 18.02 14.32 5.86
C GLU A 376 19.31 15.13 5.70
N ILE A 377 20.38 14.51 5.16
CA ILE A 377 21.61 15.20 4.75
C ILE A 377 21.34 16.15 3.58
N ILE A 378 20.58 15.70 2.58
CA ILE A 378 20.24 16.52 1.39
C ILE A 378 19.39 17.72 1.76
N THR A 379 18.53 17.58 2.77
CA THR A 379 17.68 18.67 3.26
C THR A 379 18.40 19.57 4.27
N LYS A 380 19.67 19.27 4.59
CA LYS A 380 20.48 19.98 5.58
C LYS A 380 19.80 20.04 6.95
N ILE A 381 19.27 18.89 7.37
CA ILE A 381 18.81 18.67 8.73
C ILE A 381 19.95 18.01 9.53
N THR A 382 20.68 17.13 8.87
CA THR A 382 21.90 16.51 9.39
C THR A 382 23.07 17.03 8.56
N GLU A 383 23.94 17.85 9.15
CA GLU A 383 25.12 18.37 8.46
C GLU A 383 26.41 17.68 8.90
N ASN A 384 26.41 16.98 10.04
CA ASN A 384 27.56 16.25 10.57
C ASN A 384 27.12 14.95 11.27
N LYS A 385 28.08 14.08 11.64
CA LYS A 385 27.80 12.83 12.35
C LYS A 385 27.11 13.02 13.72
N GLN A 386 27.33 14.14 14.40
CA GLN A 386 26.70 14.43 15.69
C GLN A 386 25.22 14.76 15.49
N ASP A 387 24.90 15.58 14.50
CA ASP A 387 23.51 15.84 14.10
C ASP A 387 22.79 14.55 13.71
N ALA A 388 23.51 13.57 13.13
CA ALA A 388 22.92 12.28 12.76
C ALA A 388 22.52 11.47 14.00
N ILE A 389 23.40 11.43 15.02
CA ILE A 389 23.11 10.81 16.31
C ILE A 389 21.94 11.54 16.99
N ASP A 390 21.99 12.87 17.04
CA ASP A 390 20.97 13.71 17.65
C ASP A 390 19.62 13.50 16.96
N TYR A 391 19.59 13.42 15.62
CA TYR A 391 18.36 13.17 14.86
C TYR A 391 17.81 11.77 15.09
N LEU A 392 18.67 10.76 15.25
CA LEU A 392 18.27 9.40 15.58
C LEU A 392 17.61 9.30 16.97
N THR A 393 17.94 10.21 17.90
CA THR A 393 17.29 10.24 19.23
C THR A 393 15.81 10.64 19.19
N TRP A 394 15.35 11.26 18.09
CA TRP A 394 13.93 11.57 17.85
C TRP A 394 13.13 10.37 17.35
N ALA A 395 13.81 9.31 16.88
CA ALA A 395 13.16 8.12 16.36
C ALA A 395 12.72 7.16 17.47
N LEU A 396 11.76 6.29 17.17
CA LEU A 396 11.26 5.29 18.11
C LEU A 396 12.35 4.27 18.44
N ILE A 397 13.21 3.94 17.48
CA ILE A 397 14.33 3.01 17.66
C ILE A 397 15.20 3.34 18.88
N TYR A 398 15.49 4.62 19.11
CA TYR A 398 16.28 5.07 20.24
C TYR A 398 15.63 4.67 21.58
N ARG A 399 14.29 4.76 21.67
CA ARG A 399 13.55 4.34 22.86
C ARG A 399 13.52 2.82 22.99
N CYS A 400 13.23 2.10 21.91
CA CYS A 400 13.18 0.65 21.90
C CYS A 400 14.52 0.01 22.30
N MET A 401 15.66 0.56 21.84
CA MET A 401 17.01 0.10 22.21
C MET A 401 17.26 0.11 23.72
N THR A 402 16.68 1.06 24.46
CA THR A 402 16.84 1.12 25.93
C THR A 402 15.99 0.09 26.68
N GLN A 403 14.90 -0.40 26.07
CA GLN A 403 13.96 -1.32 26.71
C GLN A 403 14.23 -2.78 26.34
N ASN A 404 14.64 -3.05 25.10
CA ASN A 404 14.84 -4.40 24.58
C ASN A 404 16.18 -4.55 23.84
N LEU A 405 17.26 -4.53 24.61
CA LEU A 405 18.64 -4.51 24.10
C LEU A 405 18.98 -5.72 23.20
N ASN A 406 18.56 -6.92 23.61
CA ASN A 406 18.88 -8.15 22.87
C ASN A 406 18.27 -8.17 21.47
N TYR A 407 17.13 -7.51 21.27
CA TYR A 407 16.49 -7.39 19.98
C TYR A 407 17.36 -6.60 18.99
N TYR A 408 18.05 -5.57 19.47
CA TYR A 408 18.98 -4.73 18.70
C TYR A 408 20.44 -5.18 18.82
N TYR A 409 20.69 -6.41 19.28
CA TYR A 409 22.04 -6.97 19.45
C TYR A 409 22.96 -6.17 20.39
N LEU A 410 22.39 -5.39 21.31
CA LEU A 410 23.12 -4.60 22.31
C LEU A 410 23.53 -5.48 23.51
N GLN A 411 24.81 -5.39 23.90
CA GLN A 411 25.38 -6.23 24.97
C GLN A 411 25.22 -5.63 26.40
N GLY A 412 24.82 -4.36 26.53
CA GLY A 412 24.73 -3.71 27.85
C GLY A 412 23.81 -2.50 27.90
N VAL A 413 23.24 -2.26 29.08
CA VAL A 413 22.22 -1.22 29.36
C VAL A 413 22.83 0.17 29.63
N SER A 414 24.16 0.27 29.76
CA SER A 414 24.80 1.53 30.16
C SER A 414 24.61 2.60 29.08
N SER A 415 24.50 3.88 29.50
CA SER A 415 24.43 5.00 28.56
C SER A 415 25.60 5.04 27.59
N ARG A 416 26.76 4.55 28.01
CA ARG A 416 27.95 4.40 27.18
C ARG A 416 27.75 3.37 26.07
N TYR A 417 27.23 2.18 26.39
CA TYR A 417 26.97 1.16 25.37
C TYR A 417 25.96 1.61 24.32
N LEU A 418 24.90 2.32 24.75
CA LEU A 418 23.92 2.90 23.82
C LEU A 418 24.58 3.95 22.91
N SER A 419 25.37 4.85 23.47
CA SER A 419 26.08 5.88 22.70
C SER A 419 27.07 5.26 21.71
N ASP A 420 27.86 4.27 22.15
CA ASP A 420 28.84 3.58 21.31
C ASP A 420 28.15 2.88 20.14
N HIS A 421 27.01 2.21 20.39
CA HIS A 421 26.24 1.53 19.34
C HIS A 421 25.57 2.49 18.36
N LEU A 422 24.99 3.59 18.84
CA LEU A 422 24.41 4.61 17.96
C LEU A 422 25.49 5.23 17.07
N SER A 423 26.66 5.52 17.64
CA SER A 423 27.82 6.00 16.89
C SER A 423 28.26 4.99 15.83
N GLU A 424 28.40 3.71 16.17
CA GLU A 424 28.75 2.64 15.23
C GLU A 424 27.72 2.52 14.10
N LEU A 425 26.43 2.58 14.43
CA LEU A 425 25.33 2.46 13.48
C LEU A 425 25.32 3.63 12.48
N VAL A 426 25.51 4.86 12.97
CA VAL A 426 25.64 6.07 12.14
C VAL A 426 26.90 5.98 11.28
N GLU A 427 28.03 5.63 11.86
CA GLU A 427 29.32 5.52 11.17
C GLU A 427 29.25 4.53 10.01
N ASN A 428 28.76 3.32 10.26
CA ASN A 428 28.59 2.28 9.24
C ASN A 428 27.66 2.74 8.12
N THR A 429 26.52 3.37 8.48
CA THR A 429 25.54 3.82 7.50
C THR A 429 26.08 4.94 6.61
N LEU A 430 26.77 5.93 7.19
CA LEU A 430 27.34 7.05 6.45
C LEU A 430 28.50 6.60 5.58
N ASN A 431 29.35 5.69 6.06
CA ASN A 431 30.44 5.11 5.27
C ASN A 431 29.90 4.32 4.06
N ASP A 432 28.82 3.55 4.22
CA ASP A 432 28.16 2.87 3.09
C ASP A 432 27.59 3.86 2.06
N LEU A 433 27.01 4.98 2.53
CA LEU A 433 26.49 6.04 1.65
C LEU A 433 27.62 6.78 0.91
N GLU A 434 28.76 7.00 1.56
CA GLU A 434 29.96 7.58 0.95
C GLU A 434 30.55 6.64 -0.10
N GLN A 435 30.68 5.35 0.22
CA GLN A 435 31.11 4.32 -0.75
C GLN A 435 30.20 4.25 -1.98
N SER A 436 28.90 4.46 -1.77
CA SER A 436 27.89 4.55 -2.83
C SER A 436 27.87 5.91 -3.55
N LYS A 437 28.77 6.84 -3.19
CA LYS A 437 28.88 8.21 -3.72
C LYS A 437 27.58 9.02 -3.60
N CYS A 438 26.77 8.74 -2.58
CA CYS A 438 25.56 9.49 -2.27
C CYS A 438 25.87 10.75 -1.46
N ILE A 439 26.86 10.66 -0.57
CA ILE A 439 27.36 11.76 0.26
C ILE A 439 28.89 11.80 0.22
N THR A 440 29.47 12.86 0.76
CA THR A 440 30.90 13.01 1.05
C THR A 440 31.09 13.33 2.53
N ILE A 441 32.11 12.72 3.14
CA ILE A 441 32.48 12.99 4.53
C ILE A 441 33.77 13.83 4.53
N GLU A 442 33.66 15.07 4.98
CA GLU A 442 34.77 16.03 5.10
C GLU A 442 35.28 16.04 6.54
N ASN A 443 36.61 16.08 6.73
CA ASN A 443 37.26 16.11 8.05
C ASN A 443 36.81 14.97 9.00
N GLU A 444 36.42 13.82 8.45
CA GLU A 444 35.87 12.66 9.17
C GLU A 444 34.59 12.93 9.98
N MET A 445 33.96 14.10 9.81
CA MET A 445 32.86 14.55 10.67
C MET A 445 31.71 15.21 9.91
N ASP A 446 32.03 16.15 9.01
CA ASP A 446 31.03 16.93 8.28
C ASP A 446 30.54 16.13 7.07
N THR A 447 29.25 16.20 6.79
CA THR A 447 28.61 15.47 5.70
C THR A 447 28.04 16.45 4.67
N SER A 448 28.36 16.22 3.41
CA SER A 448 27.84 17.02 2.30
C SER A 448 27.15 16.13 1.25
N PRO A 449 26.00 16.54 0.69
CA PRO A 449 25.27 15.72 -0.27
C PRO A 449 25.93 15.74 -1.65
N LEU A 450 25.97 14.59 -2.33
CA LEU A 450 26.39 14.47 -3.72
C LEU A 450 25.21 14.31 -4.70
N ASN A 451 25.50 14.41 -5.99
CA ASN A 451 24.50 14.30 -7.07
C ASN A 451 23.66 13.02 -7.00
N LEU A 452 24.27 11.86 -6.73
CA LEU A 452 23.52 10.60 -6.64
C LEU A 452 22.58 10.58 -5.43
N GLY A 453 23.04 11.09 -4.29
CA GLY A 453 22.22 11.24 -3.09
C GLY A 453 21.02 12.11 -3.38
N MET A 454 21.24 13.29 -3.99
CA MET A 454 20.19 14.23 -4.38
C MET A 454 19.13 13.58 -5.26
N ILE A 455 19.54 12.80 -6.28
CA ILE A 455 18.62 12.07 -7.17
C ILE A 455 17.83 11.02 -6.38
N ALA A 456 18.50 10.25 -5.50
CA ALA A 456 17.88 9.22 -4.67
C ALA A 456 16.79 9.79 -3.76
N ALA A 457 17.09 10.87 -3.04
CA ALA A 457 16.11 11.47 -2.15
C ALA A 457 15.00 12.21 -2.90
N TYR A 458 15.28 12.83 -4.05
CA TYR A 458 14.28 13.55 -4.84
C TYR A 458 13.21 12.61 -5.42
N TYR A 459 13.63 11.47 -6.00
CA TYR A 459 12.71 10.51 -6.62
C TYR A 459 12.21 9.42 -5.68
N TYR A 460 12.67 9.40 -4.42
CA TYR A 460 12.33 8.37 -3.43
C TYR A 460 12.75 6.97 -3.90
N ILE A 461 14.02 6.86 -4.27
CA ILE A 461 14.63 5.62 -4.77
C ILE A 461 15.69 5.17 -3.77
N ASN A 462 15.72 3.87 -3.50
CA ASN A 462 16.70 3.28 -2.59
C ASN A 462 18.13 3.53 -3.08
N TYR A 463 19.04 3.92 -2.17
CA TYR A 463 20.41 4.27 -2.51
C TYR A 463 21.15 3.18 -3.31
N ARG A 464 20.91 1.89 -3.02
CA ARG A 464 21.52 0.76 -3.75
C ARG A 464 21.08 0.68 -5.20
N THR A 465 19.86 1.14 -5.50
CA THR A 465 19.32 1.12 -6.87
C THR A 465 20.02 2.15 -7.75
N ILE A 466 20.49 3.25 -7.17
CA ILE A 466 21.15 4.35 -7.89
C ILE A 466 22.66 4.15 -8.02
N ASP A 467 23.26 3.24 -7.25
CA ASP A 467 24.70 2.98 -7.32
C ASP A 467 25.15 2.80 -8.79
N ASN A 468 26.14 3.61 -9.17
CA ASN A 468 26.58 3.91 -10.54
C ASN A 468 27.03 2.68 -11.34
N LYS A 469 27.19 1.52 -10.69
CA LYS A 469 27.57 0.26 -11.35
C LYS A 469 26.52 -0.21 -12.37
N SER A 470 25.27 0.26 -12.29
CA SER A 470 24.17 -0.19 -13.14
C SER A 470 24.06 0.54 -14.50
N LEU A 471 24.56 1.77 -14.60
CA LEU A 471 24.47 2.60 -15.82
C LEU A 471 25.87 2.90 -16.38
N THR A 472 26.10 2.63 -17.66
CA THR A 472 27.39 2.89 -18.33
C THR A 472 27.19 3.75 -19.58
N SER A 473 28.25 4.42 -20.04
CA SER A 473 28.25 5.20 -21.29
C SER A 473 27.90 4.37 -22.54
N LYS A 474 28.10 3.04 -22.46
CA LYS A 474 27.77 2.06 -23.51
C LYS A 474 26.43 1.38 -23.31
N THR A 475 25.59 1.81 -22.36
CA THR A 475 24.24 1.29 -22.17
C THR A 475 23.35 1.77 -23.33
N LYS A 476 23.62 1.26 -24.54
CA LYS A 476 22.63 1.14 -25.60
C LYS A 476 21.62 0.12 -25.11
N ILE A 477 20.64 0.62 -24.38
CA ILE A 477 19.28 0.14 -24.35
C ILE A 477 19.11 -1.37 -24.63
N LYS A 478 19.42 -2.22 -23.65
CA LYS A 478 18.78 -3.55 -23.53
C LYS A 478 17.28 -3.46 -23.18
N LEU A 479 16.71 -2.25 -23.15
CA LEU A 479 15.37 -1.92 -22.63
C LEU A 479 14.34 -1.46 -23.69
N ALA A 480 14.74 -1.07 -24.91
CA ALA A 480 13.87 -0.37 -25.89
C ALA A 480 13.97 -0.91 -27.33
N THR A 481 14.41 -2.16 -27.48
CA THR A 481 14.07 -2.93 -28.67
C THR A 481 13.05 -3.95 -28.21
N ARG A 482 11.74 -3.69 -28.49
CA ARG A 482 10.43 -4.44 -28.40
C ARG A 482 10.20 -5.44 -27.20
N LEU A 483 9.23 -6.35 -27.37
CA LEU A 483 9.38 -7.78 -27.01
C LEU A 483 10.31 -8.59 -28.01
N PRO A 484 11.66 -8.44 -28.04
CA PRO A 484 12.63 -9.30 -28.72
C PRO A 484 14.00 -9.33 -28.00
N ASN A 485 14.10 -9.00 -26.70
CA ASN A 485 15.35 -9.09 -25.95
C ASN A 485 15.27 -10.37 -25.14
N LYS A 486 15.80 -11.45 -25.72
CA LYS A 486 15.97 -12.70 -25.00
C LYS A 486 16.82 -12.42 -23.77
N LEU A 487 16.25 -12.66 -22.60
CA LEU A 487 16.99 -12.65 -21.35
C LEU A 487 17.90 -13.88 -21.34
N ASN A 488 19.19 -13.66 -21.11
CA ASN A 488 20.14 -14.76 -20.94
C ASN A 488 20.04 -15.26 -19.49
N ASN A 489 19.98 -16.58 -19.29
CA ASN A 489 19.87 -17.23 -17.97
C ASN A 489 18.67 -16.76 -17.12
N VAL A 490 17.46 -16.92 -17.66
CA VAL A 490 16.22 -16.54 -16.97
C VAL A 490 15.95 -17.42 -15.76
N LYS A 491 15.87 -16.78 -14.60
CA LYS A 491 15.28 -17.35 -13.39
C LYS A 491 13.89 -16.73 -13.18
N PHE A 492 12.82 -17.50 -13.38
CA PHE A 492 11.45 -16.98 -13.31
C PHE A 492 10.96 -16.68 -11.88
N ASN A 493 11.71 -17.12 -10.87
CA ASN A 493 11.48 -16.75 -9.47
C ASN A 493 12.09 -15.37 -9.12
N ASP A 494 12.97 -14.83 -9.95
CA ASP A 494 13.58 -13.51 -9.73
C ASP A 494 12.56 -12.38 -9.99
N PRO A 495 12.24 -11.55 -8.98
CA PRO A 495 11.36 -10.40 -9.13
C PRO A 495 11.82 -9.43 -10.22
N HIS A 496 13.12 -9.27 -10.45
CA HIS A 496 13.66 -8.38 -11.49
C HIS A 496 13.35 -8.90 -12.89
N VAL A 497 13.41 -10.21 -13.10
CA VAL A 497 13.02 -10.81 -14.38
C VAL A 497 11.53 -10.67 -14.61
N LYS A 498 10.71 -10.96 -13.59
CA LYS A 498 9.26 -10.75 -13.66
C LYS A 498 8.92 -9.29 -13.96
N ALA A 499 9.55 -8.34 -13.27
CA ALA A 499 9.36 -6.92 -13.52
C ALA A 499 9.79 -6.52 -14.95
N ASN A 500 10.89 -7.07 -15.48
CA ASN A 500 11.32 -6.81 -16.85
C ASN A 500 10.34 -7.37 -17.89
N LEU A 501 9.85 -8.59 -17.69
CA LEU A 501 8.83 -9.19 -18.57
C LEU A 501 7.51 -8.43 -18.50
N LEU A 502 7.10 -8.03 -17.28
CA LEU A 502 5.92 -7.20 -17.09
C LEU A 502 6.11 -5.83 -17.70
N LEU A 503 7.28 -5.20 -17.58
CA LEU A 503 7.62 -3.94 -18.25
C LEU A 503 7.51 -4.06 -19.77
N GLN A 504 8.05 -5.15 -20.33
CA GLN A 504 7.91 -5.43 -21.76
C GLN A 504 6.46 -5.68 -22.18
N ALA A 505 5.61 -6.16 -21.26
CA ALA A 505 4.18 -6.37 -21.49
C ALA A 505 3.33 -5.11 -21.19
N HIS A 506 3.75 -4.28 -20.24
CA HIS A 506 3.04 -3.15 -19.64
C HIS A 506 4.02 -2.27 -18.83
N LEU A 507 4.24 -1.05 -19.30
CA LEU A 507 5.29 -0.16 -18.81
C LEU A 507 4.80 0.62 -17.56
N SER A 508 5.56 0.71 -16.46
CA SER A 508 5.02 1.27 -15.19
C SER A 508 5.91 2.08 -14.22
N PRO A 509 7.25 2.08 -14.21
CA PRO A 509 7.99 2.89 -13.23
C PRO A 509 8.62 4.15 -13.84
N ILE A 510 7.82 5.23 -13.94
CA ILE A 510 8.25 6.53 -14.49
C ILE A 510 9.38 7.19 -13.65
N ARG A 511 9.33 7.10 -12.31
CA ARG A 511 10.33 7.75 -11.44
C ARG A 511 11.75 7.19 -11.61
N LEU A 512 11.89 5.87 -11.75
CA LEU A 512 13.18 5.24 -12.01
C LEU A 512 13.78 5.72 -13.34
N ILE A 513 12.93 5.89 -14.36
CA ILE A 513 13.37 6.37 -15.67
C ILE A 513 13.81 7.83 -15.58
N GLN A 514 13.08 8.69 -14.85
CA GLN A 514 13.48 10.07 -14.60
C GLN A 514 14.82 10.15 -13.86
N ALA A 515 15.04 9.30 -12.85
CA ALA A 515 16.34 9.21 -12.20
C ALA A 515 17.46 8.79 -13.16
N CYS A 516 17.21 7.84 -14.09
CA CYS A 516 18.18 7.49 -15.13
C CYS A 516 18.52 8.67 -16.06
N VAL A 517 17.54 9.54 -16.37
CA VAL A 517 17.78 10.77 -17.15
C VAL A 517 18.72 11.69 -16.38
N ASP A 518 18.45 11.95 -15.11
CA ASP A 518 19.26 12.86 -14.30
C ASP A 518 20.66 12.32 -14.02
N VAL A 519 20.81 11.02 -13.76
CA VAL A 519 22.13 10.36 -13.65
C VAL A 519 22.91 10.49 -14.97
N SER A 520 22.26 10.28 -16.11
CA SER A 520 22.89 10.43 -17.43
C SER A 520 23.31 11.87 -17.69
N ARG A 521 22.48 12.84 -17.29
CA ARG A 521 22.77 14.27 -17.37
C ARG A 521 23.97 14.65 -16.51
N SER A 522 24.02 14.22 -15.25
CA SER A 522 25.14 14.48 -14.35
C SER A 522 26.46 13.92 -14.87
N ASN A 523 26.42 12.78 -15.58
CA ASN A 523 27.59 12.16 -16.21
C ASN A 523 27.88 12.66 -17.64
N SER A 524 27.12 13.63 -18.16
CA SER A 524 27.24 14.15 -19.54
C SER A 524 27.07 13.08 -20.63
N TRP A 525 26.22 12.07 -20.39
CA TRP A 525 25.91 11.00 -21.34
C TRP A 525 24.70 11.34 -22.20
N LEU A 526 24.93 11.93 -23.37
CA LEU A 526 23.87 12.36 -24.27
C LEU A 526 22.98 11.20 -24.76
N LEU A 527 23.58 10.15 -25.34
CA LEU A 527 22.82 9.05 -25.94
C LEU A 527 21.99 8.25 -24.91
N PRO A 528 22.54 7.82 -23.75
CA PRO A 528 21.74 7.23 -22.68
C PRO A 528 20.66 8.17 -22.12
N GLY A 529 20.93 9.48 -22.02
CA GLY A 529 19.95 10.45 -21.56
C GLY A 529 18.75 10.57 -22.50
N LEU A 530 18.99 10.72 -23.81
CA LEU A 530 17.93 10.74 -24.84
C LEU A 530 17.14 9.43 -24.85
N ALA A 531 17.83 8.30 -24.76
CA ALA A 531 17.21 6.99 -24.67
C ALA A 531 16.28 6.83 -23.46
N ALA A 532 16.65 7.35 -22.29
CA ALA A 532 15.83 7.32 -21.09
C ALA A 532 14.59 8.24 -21.24
N ILE A 533 14.73 9.38 -21.92
CA ILE A 533 13.59 10.27 -22.25
C ILE A 533 12.61 9.55 -23.19
N GLU A 534 13.11 8.92 -24.26
CA GLU A 534 12.29 8.10 -25.16
C GLU A 534 11.59 6.97 -24.41
N LEU A 535 12.30 6.30 -23.50
CA LEU A 535 11.71 5.24 -22.67
C LEU A 535 10.58 5.78 -21.79
N ALA A 536 10.72 6.97 -21.20
CA ALA A 536 9.66 7.58 -20.40
C ALA A 536 8.40 7.87 -21.24
N GLN A 537 8.58 8.33 -22.49
CA GLN A 537 7.48 8.56 -23.43
C GLN A 537 6.81 7.24 -23.83
N MET A 538 7.62 6.23 -24.18
CA MET A 538 7.16 4.87 -24.48
C MET A 538 6.33 4.30 -23.33
N VAL A 539 6.77 4.50 -22.09
CA VAL A 539 6.08 4.04 -20.88
C VAL A 539 4.74 4.73 -20.70
N THR A 540 4.72 6.05 -20.85
CA THR A 540 3.51 6.87 -20.67
C THR A 540 2.45 6.55 -21.73
N GLN A 541 2.87 6.32 -22.97
CA GLN A 541 1.99 6.07 -24.11
C GLN A 541 1.76 4.57 -24.40
N VAL A 542 2.38 3.68 -23.62
CA VAL A 542 2.30 2.22 -23.79
C VAL A 542 2.61 1.77 -25.24
N MET A 543 3.73 2.26 -25.76
CA MET A 543 4.16 1.98 -27.15
C MET A 543 5.67 1.78 -27.25
N TRP A 544 6.12 1.14 -28.33
CA TRP A 544 7.54 1.03 -28.65
C TRP A 544 7.99 2.16 -29.56
N ASN A 545 9.29 2.49 -29.52
CA ASN A 545 9.91 3.46 -30.45
C ASN A 545 9.75 3.11 -31.95
N LYS A 546 9.51 1.83 -32.26
CA LYS A 546 9.26 1.35 -33.63
C LYS A 546 7.77 1.34 -33.99
N ASP A 547 6.88 1.63 -33.04
CA ASP A 547 5.44 1.69 -33.31
C ASP A 547 5.09 3.02 -33.99
N PRO A 548 4.02 3.05 -34.82
CA PRO A 548 3.54 4.29 -35.42
C PRO A 548 3.07 5.30 -34.35
N TYR A 549 3.37 6.59 -34.54
CA TYR A 549 2.98 7.65 -33.61
C TYR A 549 1.46 7.77 -33.42
N LEU A 550 0.67 7.41 -34.44
CA LEU A 550 -0.79 7.40 -34.36
C LEU A 550 -1.35 6.41 -33.34
N LYS A 551 -0.55 5.42 -32.90
CA LYS A 551 -0.95 4.47 -31.84
C LYS A 551 -1.18 5.14 -30.49
N GLN A 552 -0.68 6.36 -30.30
CA GLN A 552 -0.92 7.19 -29.11
C GLN A 552 -2.39 7.63 -28.98
N LEU A 553 -3.12 7.68 -30.09
CA LEU A 553 -4.49 8.16 -30.11
C LEU A 553 -5.46 7.12 -29.55
N PRO A 554 -6.46 7.53 -28.76
CA PRO A 554 -7.45 6.62 -28.20
C PRO A 554 -8.24 5.94 -29.32
N HIS A 555 -8.54 4.65 -29.15
CA HIS A 555 -9.31 3.82 -30.08
C HIS A 555 -8.67 3.54 -31.44
N PHE A 556 -7.38 3.88 -31.65
CA PHE A 556 -6.67 3.56 -32.89
C PHE A 556 -6.20 2.11 -32.90
N THR A 557 -6.89 1.27 -33.68
CA THR A 557 -6.50 -0.11 -33.96
C THR A 557 -5.44 -0.16 -35.07
N SER A 558 -4.75 -1.30 -35.20
CA SER A 558 -3.78 -1.52 -36.29
C SER A 558 -4.37 -1.28 -37.68
N GLU A 559 -5.66 -1.57 -37.87
CA GLU A 559 -6.40 -1.36 -39.11
C GLU A 559 -6.60 0.15 -39.41
N ILE A 560 -6.99 0.94 -38.40
CA ILE A 560 -7.12 2.40 -38.55
C ILE A 560 -5.77 3.01 -38.90
N ILE A 561 -4.71 2.59 -38.20
CA ILE A 561 -3.35 3.08 -38.44
C ILE A 561 -2.87 2.73 -39.85
N GLN A 562 -3.16 1.51 -40.34
CA GLN A 562 -2.82 1.11 -41.70
C GLN A 562 -3.52 2.02 -42.74
N ARG A 563 -4.83 2.26 -42.58
CA ARG A 563 -5.58 3.17 -43.48
C ARG A 563 -5.05 4.60 -43.44
N CYS A 564 -4.69 5.11 -42.27
CA CYS A 564 -4.06 6.42 -42.14
C CYS A 564 -2.73 6.47 -42.92
N THR A 565 -1.93 5.41 -42.78
CA THR A 565 -0.62 5.31 -43.44
C THR A 565 -0.75 5.25 -44.96
N GLU A 566 -1.76 4.52 -45.48
CA GLU A 566 -2.10 4.46 -46.90
C GLU A 566 -2.53 5.83 -47.46
N ASN A 567 -3.19 6.64 -46.63
CA ASN A 567 -3.57 8.03 -46.95
C ASN A 567 -2.47 9.06 -46.59
N LYS A 568 -1.22 8.62 -46.39
CA LYS A 568 -0.04 9.45 -46.08
C LYS A 568 -0.09 10.21 -44.74
N ILE A 569 -0.97 9.84 -43.82
CA ILE A 569 -1.06 10.39 -42.47
C ILE A 569 -0.17 9.54 -41.57
N LYS A 570 0.89 10.14 -41.01
CA LYS A 570 1.88 9.42 -40.20
C LYS A 570 2.04 10.02 -38.80
N THR A 571 1.70 11.29 -38.63
CA THR A 571 1.81 12.02 -37.36
C THR A 571 0.45 12.48 -36.86
N VAL A 572 0.37 12.82 -35.58
CA VAL A 572 -0.85 13.42 -35.00
C VAL A 572 -1.11 14.80 -35.62
N PHE A 573 -0.07 15.54 -36.01
CA PHE A 573 -0.21 16.83 -36.69
C PHE A 573 -0.86 16.67 -38.07
N ASP A 574 -0.46 15.66 -38.85
CA ASP A 574 -1.07 15.36 -40.14
C ASP A 574 -2.59 15.10 -39.99
N LEU A 575 -3.00 14.48 -38.88
CA LEU A 575 -4.42 14.24 -38.57
C LEU A 575 -5.15 15.51 -38.13
N MET A 576 -4.48 16.47 -37.51
CA MET A 576 -5.09 17.74 -37.09
C MET A 576 -5.32 18.72 -38.25
N GLU A 577 -4.54 18.60 -39.33
CA GLU A 577 -4.64 19.47 -40.51
C GLU A 577 -5.71 19.03 -41.52
N MET A 578 -6.36 17.89 -41.29
CA MET A 578 -7.40 17.34 -42.15
C MET A 578 -8.76 18.06 -41.99
N GLN A 579 -9.62 17.98 -43.01
CA GLN A 579 -10.97 18.54 -42.94
C GLN A 579 -11.94 17.58 -42.22
N ASP A 580 -12.88 18.13 -41.43
CA ASP A 580 -13.83 17.36 -40.60
C ASP A 580 -14.59 16.24 -41.34
N LYS A 581 -14.87 16.40 -42.63
CA LYS A 581 -15.56 15.39 -43.44
C LYS A 581 -14.69 14.17 -43.73
N GLU A 582 -13.38 14.37 -43.91
CA GLU A 582 -12.41 13.31 -44.19
C GLU A 582 -12.09 12.49 -42.93
N HIS A 583 -12.23 13.09 -41.73
CA HIS A 583 -12.03 12.39 -40.45
C HIS A 583 -13.04 11.25 -40.25
N VAL A 584 -14.31 11.48 -40.57
CA VAL A 584 -15.39 10.53 -40.32
C VAL A 584 -15.26 9.32 -41.24
N GLU A 585 -14.94 9.55 -42.50
CA GLU A 585 -14.76 8.48 -43.50
C GLU A 585 -13.49 7.65 -43.24
N LEU A 586 -12.38 8.29 -42.86
CA LEU A 586 -11.11 7.61 -42.63
C LEU A 586 -11.09 6.81 -41.32
N LEU A 587 -11.56 7.41 -40.22
CA LEU A 587 -11.44 6.81 -38.90
C LEU A 587 -12.56 5.80 -38.63
N GLN A 588 -13.74 6.00 -39.20
CA GLN A 588 -14.94 5.16 -38.99
C GLN A 588 -15.24 4.93 -37.51
N LEU A 589 -14.98 5.95 -36.69
CA LEU A 589 -15.25 5.95 -35.26
C LEU A 589 -16.62 6.57 -34.98
N ASN A 590 -17.28 6.11 -33.92
CA ASN A 590 -18.52 6.75 -33.47
C ASN A 590 -18.23 8.13 -32.86
N THR A 591 -19.27 8.95 -32.71
CA THR A 591 -19.15 10.34 -32.22
C THR A 591 -18.47 10.43 -30.84
N SER A 592 -18.71 9.46 -29.95
CA SER A 592 -18.07 9.42 -28.63
C SER A 592 -16.56 9.20 -28.74
N LYS A 593 -16.13 8.23 -29.56
CA LYS A 593 -14.71 7.94 -29.77
C LYS A 593 -14.00 9.06 -30.50
N LEU A 594 -14.67 9.72 -31.45
CA LEU A 594 -14.14 10.91 -32.12
C LEU A 594 -13.94 12.07 -31.13
N ALA A 595 -14.85 12.25 -30.16
CA ALA A 595 -14.68 13.25 -29.11
C ALA A 595 -13.47 12.95 -28.21
N ASP A 596 -13.20 11.67 -27.90
CA ASP A 596 -11.99 11.29 -27.14
C ASP A 596 -10.71 11.60 -27.93
N VAL A 597 -10.69 11.31 -29.24
CA VAL A 597 -9.56 11.64 -30.13
C VAL A 597 -9.36 13.15 -30.21
N ALA A 598 -10.43 13.92 -30.42
CA ALA A 598 -10.37 15.39 -30.47
C ALA A 598 -9.87 15.98 -29.15
N ARG A 599 -10.26 15.41 -28.00
CA ARG A 599 -9.75 15.84 -26.69
C ARG A 599 -8.27 15.54 -26.52
N PHE A 600 -7.74 14.48 -27.13
CA PHE A 600 -6.30 14.18 -27.09
C PHE A 600 -5.50 15.12 -27.98
N CYS A 601 -6.04 15.50 -29.15
CA CYS A 601 -5.37 16.41 -30.08
C CYS A 601 -5.34 17.88 -29.62
N ASN A 602 -6.31 18.29 -28.80
CA ASN A 602 -6.37 19.62 -28.16
C ASN A 602 -5.54 19.66 -26.88
#